data_AF-A0A3N2N4R6-F1
#
_entry.id   AF-A0A3N2N4R6-F1
#
_cell.length_a   1.000
_cell.length_b   1.000
_cell.length_c   1.000
_cell.angle_alpha   90.00
_cell.angle_beta   90.00
_cell.angle_gamma   90.00
#
_symmetry.space_group_name_H-M   'P 1'
#
loop_
_entity.id
_entity.type
_entity.pdbx_description
1 polymer ?
#
loop_
_entity_poly.entity_id
_entity_poly.type
_entity_poly.pdbx_seq_one_letter_code
_entity_poly.pdbx_strand_id
1 'polypeptide(L)' 'MKILIDNGHGVNTKGKRSPDGRLLEYRYCREIAAEVEKRLRAQGYDAERIVTEEA' A
#
# COMPACT_ATOMS: atom_id res chain seq x y z
N MET A 1 13.20 15.67 5.38
CA MET A 1 12.93 14.30 5.88
C MET A 1 11.99 13.66 4.90
N LYS A 2 12.31 12.46 4.40
CA LYS A 2 11.45 11.74 3.45
C LYS A 2 10.86 10.50 4.12
N ILE A 3 9.55 10.31 3.99
CA ILE A 3 8.83 9.14 4.49
C ILE A 3 8.62 8.18 3.34
N LEU A 4 9.20 6.99 3.45
CA LEU A 4 8.99 5.91 2.48
C LEU A 4 7.95 4.94 3.05
N ILE A 5 6.93 4.65 2.25
CA ILE A 5 5.84 3.74 2.62
C ILE A 5 6.04 2.43 1.87
N ASP A 6 6.35 1.36 2.61
CA ASP A 6 6.27 0.00 2.10
C ASP A 6 4.84 -0.51 2.24
N ASN A 7 4.23 -0.79 1.11
CA ASN A 7 2.85 -1.24 1.02
C ASN A 7 2.73 -2.76 0.96
N GLY A 8 3.82 -3.52 1.14
CA GLY A 8 3.85 -4.95 1.44
C GLY A 8 3.29 -5.86 0.35
N HIS A 9 4.00 -6.95 0.03
CA HIS A 9 3.61 -7.91 -1.02
C HIS A 9 3.32 -7.25 -2.39
N GLY A 10 3.05 -8.06 -3.40
CA GLY A 10 2.67 -7.63 -4.75
C GLY A 10 1.75 -8.65 -5.37
N VAL A 11 1.19 -8.35 -6.54
CA VAL A 11 0.21 -9.22 -7.22
C VAL A 11 0.72 -10.66 -7.40
N ASN A 12 2.03 -10.82 -7.61
CA ASN A 12 2.69 -12.11 -7.83
C ASN A 12 3.10 -12.84 -6.53
N THR A 13 3.00 -12.19 -5.37
CA THR A 13 3.27 -12.81 -4.06
C THR A 13 1.96 -13.03 -3.33
N LYS A 14 1.59 -14.31 -3.16
CA LYS A 14 0.24 -14.74 -2.74
C LYS A 14 -0.24 -14.19 -1.40
N GLY A 15 0.67 -13.66 -0.56
CA GLY A 15 0.40 -13.04 0.73
C GLY A 15 -0.56 -13.85 1.62
N LYS A 16 -1.10 -13.18 2.64
CA LYS A 16 -2.28 -13.64 3.36
C LYS A 16 -3.54 -13.40 2.52
N ARG A 17 -4.54 -14.25 2.73
CA ARG A 17 -5.86 -14.14 2.10
C ARG A 17 -6.95 -14.61 3.05
N SER A 18 -8.16 -14.12 2.88
CA SER A 18 -9.33 -14.67 3.57
C SER A 18 -9.57 -16.14 3.15
N PRO A 19 -10.25 -16.96 3.99
CA PRO A 19 -10.57 -18.35 3.64
C PRO A 19 -11.35 -18.49 2.33
N ASP A 20 -12.19 -17.51 1.99
CA ASP A 20 -12.95 -17.46 0.73
C ASP A 20 -12.15 -16.86 -0.45
N GLY A 21 -10.90 -16.46 -0.23
CA GLY A 21 -10.00 -15.91 -1.24
C GLY A 21 -10.35 -14.51 -1.73
N ARG A 22 -11.42 -13.87 -1.22
CA ARG A 22 -11.87 -12.56 -1.70
C ARG A 22 -11.01 -11.40 -1.20
N LEU A 23 -10.46 -11.50 0.01
CA LEU A 23 -9.56 -10.51 0.58
C LEU A 23 -8.13 -10.96 0.33
N LEU A 24 -7.34 -10.07 -0.28
CA LEU A 24 -5.94 -10.29 -0.60
C LEU A 24 -5.13 -9.25 0.17
N GLU A 25 -4.14 -9.69 0.94
CA GLU A 25 -3.31 -8.81 1.77
C GLU A 25 -2.68 -7.69 0.95
N TYR A 26 -2.09 -8.00 -0.21
CA TYR A 26 -1.46 -6.97 -1.04
C TYR A 26 -2.48 -5.89 -1.44
N ARG A 27 -3.70 -6.27 -1.83
CA ARG A 27 -4.74 -5.32 -2.26
C ARG A 27 -5.14 -4.40 -1.10
N TYR A 28 -5.37 -4.98 0.07
CA TYR A 28 -5.72 -4.23 1.27
C TYR A 28 -4.61 -3.25 1.69
N CYS A 29 -3.35 -3.70 1.71
CA CYS A 29 -2.22 -2.84 2.07
C CYS A 29 -2.00 -1.72 1.04
N ARG A 30 -2.27 -1.96 -0.26
CA ARG A 30 -2.22 -0.92 -1.30
C ARG A 30 -3.24 0.19 -1.06
N GLU A 31 -4.48 -0.16 -0.77
CA GLU A 31 -5.55 0.80 -0.46
C GLU A 31 -5.18 1.69 0.73
N ILE A 32 -4.69 1.09 1.82
CA ILE A 32 -4.26 1.82 3.01
C ILE A 32 -3.06 2.72 2.70
N ALA A 33 -2.03 2.19 2.04
CA ALA A 33 -0.82 2.95 1.77
C ALA A 33 -1.07 4.17 0.88
N ALA A 34 -1.98 4.06 -0.10
CA ALA A 34 -2.37 5.18 -0.96
C ALA A 34 -3.04 6.31 -0.14
N GLU A 35 -3.94 5.96 0.78
CA GLU A 35 -4.58 6.95 1.65
C GLU A 35 -3.58 7.56 2.66
N VAL A 36 -2.65 6.77 3.19
CA VAL A 36 -1.57 7.27 4.06
C VAL A 36 -0.67 8.27 3.33
N GLU A 37 -0.21 7.93 2.12
CA GLU A 37 0.60 8.84 1.27
C GLU A 37 -0.13 10.16 1.04
N LYS A 38 -1.40 10.08 0.62
CA LYS A 38 -2.24 11.26 0.36
C LYS A 38 -2.37 12.15 1.60
N ARG A 39 -2.63 11.56 2.77
CA ARG A 39 -2.78 12.32 4.03
C ARG A 39 -1.47 12.93 4.52
N LEU A 40 -0.35 12.24 4.35
CA LEU A 40 0.97 12.78 4.70
C LEU A 40 1.32 13.97 3.81
N ARG A 41 1.09 13.86 2.49
CA ARG A 41 1.28 14.97 1.56
C ARG A 41 0.37 16.16 1.87
N ALA A 42 -0.90 15.91 2.23
CA ALA A 42 -1.82 16.97 2.64
C ALA A 42 -1.38 17.71 3.92
N GLN A 43 -0.57 17.07 4.76
CA GLN A 43 0.04 17.69 5.96
C GLN A 43 1.40 18.36 5.68
N GLY A 44 1.86 18.36 4.43
CA GLY A 44 3.12 18.98 4.02
C GLY A 44 4.36 18.09 4.17
N TYR A 45 4.19 16.79 4.39
CA TYR A 45 5.32 15.84 4.43
C TYR A 45 5.72 15.38 3.02
N ASP A 46 7.03 15.26 2.79
CA ASP A 46 7.57 14.54 1.64
C ASP A 46 7.42 13.03 1.87
N ALA A 47 6.40 12.45 1.25
CA ALA A 47 6.04 11.04 1.38
C ALA A 47 5.85 10.38 0.01
N GLU A 48 6.32 9.14 -0.11
CA GLU A 48 6.27 8.34 -1.34
C GLU A 48 6.09 6.85 -1.01
N ARG A 49 5.21 6.18 -1.76
CA ARG A 49 5.11 4.70 -1.75
C ARG A 49 6.22 4.09 -2.61
N ILE A 50 6.86 3.05 -2.11
CA ILE A 50 7.96 2.39 -2.85
C ILE A 50 7.46 1.49 -3.99
N VAL A 51 6.20 1.04 -3.94
CA VAL A 51 5.55 0.36 -5.07
C VAL A 51 4.39 1.21 -5.55
N THR A 52 4.54 1.71 -6.77
CA THR A 52 3.58 2.61 -7.45
C THR A 52 2.72 1.91 -8.50
N GLU A 53 3.08 0.68 -8.89
CA GLU A 53 2.38 -0.13 -9.90
C GLU A 53 0.89 -0.39 -9.54
N GLU A 54 0.03 -0.37 -10.55
CA GLU A 54 -1.45 -0.38 -10.45
C GLU A 54 -2.11 -1.78 -10.44
N ALA A 55 -3.43 -1.70 -10.20
CA ALA A 55 -4.47 -2.66 -9.81
C ALA A 55 -4.86 -3.76 -10.81
#